data_AF-A0A7H0F2H5-F1
#
_entry.id   AF-A0A7H0F2H5-F1
#
_cell.length_a   1.000
_cell.length_b   1.000
_cell.length_c   1.000
_cell.angle_alpha   90.00
_cell.angle_beta   90.00
_cell.angle_gamma   90.00
#
_symmetry.space_group_name_H-M   'P 1'
#
loop_
_entity.id
_entity.type
_entity.pdbx_description
1 polymer ?
#
loop_
_entity_poly.entity_id
_entity_poly.type
_entity_poly.pdbx_seq_one_letter_code
_entity_poly.pdbx_strand_id
1 'polypeptide(L)'
;MERGKLPLYQDTNGKKILYIAGVALQVFPRDNFLAPGKLTDHKLDLVNLIASHFSASNSDIFDVQVPTTGSIHIQPTDLTIASWLHRLTIKDHNWQPILDWGVESQIRSHGSVYNSLSIFAVQHAYARCVSLISLAKREGWIKVVENGTDSQPLLSVGSIPWLDHCQKLRFYQPDEIHLIHLLVSTVDDLAFPYIQRSINWLAVAEKLSSAFEKFWSNCPIWGYVKIHDLELAKARIGVLILTQVVIKYILEVKLGVTAISRL
;
A
#
# COMPACT_ATOMS: atom_id res chain seq x y z
N MET A 1 17.26 -13.62 15.07
CA MET A 1 16.45 -12.44 15.43
C MET A 1 17.38 -11.45 16.08
N GLU A 2 17.53 -10.25 15.53
CA GLU A 2 18.20 -9.16 16.25
C GLU A 2 17.41 -8.91 17.54
N ARG A 3 18.11 -8.89 18.69
CA ARG A 3 17.50 -8.54 19.97
C ARG A 3 17.05 -7.07 19.90
N GLY A 4 15.76 -6.80 20.18
CA GLY A 4 15.27 -5.45 20.43
C GLY A 4 14.26 -4.86 19.43
N LYS A 5 13.94 -5.53 18.31
CA LYS A 5 12.88 -5.06 17.39
C LYS A 5 11.60 -5.87 17.56
N LEU A 6 10.53 -5.21 17.99
CA LEU A 6 9.18 -5.78 18.01
C LEU A 6 8.77 -6.14 16.58
N PRO A 7 8.29 -7.37 16.31
CA PRO A 7 7.96 -7.79 14.97
C PRO A 7 6.58 -7.22 14.65
N LEU A 8 6.56 -6.19 13.83
CA LEU A 8 5.35 -5.65 13.22
C LEU A 8 5.19 -6.28 11.85
N TYR A 9 4.05 -6.91 11.60
CA TYR A 9 3.72 -7.43 10.27
C TYR A 9 2.33 -6.98 9.86
N GLN A 10 2.13 -6.78 8.56
CA GLN A 10 0.82 -6.51 8.02
C GLN A 10 0.04 -7.82 7.89
N ASP A 11 -1.24 -7.80 8.25
CA ASP A 11 -2.17 -8.91 8.06
C ASP A 11 -2.31 -9.24 6.57
N THR A 12 -2.45 -10.52 6.25
CA THR A 12 -2.45 -11.03 4.87
C THR A 12 -3.86 -11.30 4.33
N ASN A 13 -4.91 -11.08 5.13
CA ASN A 13 -6.28 -11.39 4.72
C ASN A 13 -6.83 -10.50 3.59
N GLY A 14 -6.17 -9.37 3.31
CA GLY A 14 -6.55 -8.46 2.22
C GLY A 14 -7.90 -7.76 2.39
N LYS A 15 -8.55 -7.88 3.55
CA LYS A 15 -9.88 -7.28 3.82
C LYS A 15 -9.80 -5.89 4.42
N LYS A 16 -8.66 -5.55 5.01
CA LYS A 16 -8.35 -4.23 5.56
C LYS A 16 -6.85 -4.10 5.74
N ILE A 17 -6.38 -2.87 5.90
CA ILE A 17 -5.00 -2.59 6.30
C ILE A 17 -4.93 -2.74 7.81
N LEU A 18 -4.25 -3.79 8.27
CA LEU A 18 -4.08 -4.08 9.69
C LEU A 18 -2.62 -4.48 9.92
N TYR A 19 -1.99 -3.87 10.91
CA TYR A 19 -0.69 -4.28 11.39
C TYR A 19 -0.84 -4.98 12.74
N ILE A 20 -0.06 -6.04 12.94
CA ILE A 20 -0.10 -6.88 14.13
C ILE A 20 1.30 -6.88 14.74
N ALA A 21 1.39 -6.46 16.00
CA ALA A 21 2.61 -6.50 16.80
C ALA A 21 2.52 -7.62 17.84
N GLY A 22 3.40 -8.61 17.72
CA GLY A 22 3.50 -9.76 18.64
C GLY A 22 4.24 -9.43 19.94
N VAL A 23 3.82 -8.41 20.67
CA VAL A 23 4.52 -7.88 21.87
C VAL A 23 4.64 -8.93 22.97
N ALA A 24 3.55 -9.67 23.20
CA ALA A 24 3.48 -10.78 24.14
C ALA A 24 4.56 -11.87 23.95
N LEU A 25 5.04 -12.09 22.72
CA LEU A 25 5.98 -13.17 22.42
C LEU A 25 7.45 -12.76 22.66
N GLN A 26 7.75 -11.46 22.65
CA GLN A 26 9.11 -10.96 22.82
C GLN A 26 9.44 -10.57 24.26
N VAL A 27 8.47 -10.02 24.99
CA VAL A 27 8.67 -9.62 26.39
C VAL A 27 8.73 -10.84 27.33
N PHE A 28 8.15 -11.97 26.91
CA PHE A 28 8.16 -13.22 27.67
C PHE A 28 8.73 -14.38 26.82
N PRO A 29 10.06 -14.47 26.63
CA PRO A 29 10.69 -15.62 25.98
C PRO A 29 10.42 -16.92 26.75
N ARG A 30 10.23 -18.01 26.00
CA ARG A 30 9.64 -19.31 26.38
C ARG A 30 10.14 -20.07 27.63
N ASP A 31 11.15 -19.64 28.38
CA ASP A 31 11.84 -20.53 29.33
C ASP A 31 11.84 -20.13 30.82
N ASN A 32 11.11 -19.08 31.22
CA ASN A 32 10.85 -18.86 32.64
C ASN A 32 9.34 -18.90 32.87
N PHE A 33 8.92 -19.40 34.04
CA PHE A 33 7.56 -19.36 34.58
C PHE A 33 6.68 -20.60 34.33
N LEU A 34 7.13 -21.73 34.89
CA LEU A 34 6.27 -22.83 35.33
C LEU A 34 5.42 -22.39 36.54
N ALA A 35 4.30 -21.70 36.33
CA ALA A 35 3.23 -21.59 37.33
C ALA A 35 1.87 -21.36 36.64
N PRO A 36 0.94 -22.33 36.68
CA PRO A 36 -0.37 -22.20 36.05
C PRO A 36 -1.32 -21.41 36.97
N GLY A 37 -1.92 -20.32 36.47
CA GLY A 37 -3.16 -19.78 37.02
C GLY A 37 -3.31 -18.25 37.16
N LYS A 38 -2.23 -17.44 37.13
CA LYS A 38 -2.31 -15.97 37.34
C LYS A 38 -1.49 -15.10 36.37
N LEU A 39 -0.74 -15.71 35.46
CA LEU A 39 0.29 -15.01 34.66
C LEU A 39 -0.24 -14.40 33.35
N THR A 40 -1.38 -14.89 32.86
CA THR A 40 -2.07 -14.35 31.67
C THR A 40 -2.49 -12.90 31.85
N ASP A 41 -2.85 -12.51 33.07
CA ASP A 41 -3.36 -11.17 33.38
C ASP A 41 -2.25 -10.13 33.31
N HIS A 42 -1.10 -10.37 33.95
CA HIS A 42 0.05 -9.44 33.90
C HIS A 42 0.64 -9.24 32.50
N LYS A 43 0.62 -10.28 31.68
CA LYS A 43 1.04 -10.19 30.28
C LYS A 43 0.09 -9.31 29.48
N LEU A 44 -1.21 -9.50 29.66
CA LEU A 44 -2.25 -8.72 28.99
C LEU A 44 -2.26 -7.27 29.50
N ASP A 45 -2.04 -7.05 30.80
CA ASP A 45 -1.92 -5.72 31.42
C ASP A 45 -0.77 -4.93 30.80
N LEU A 46 0.38 -5.55 30.60
CA LEU A 46 1.52 -4.88 29.98
C LEU A 46 1.25 -4.56 28.50
N VAL A 47 0.65 -5.50 27.75
CA VAL A 47 0.28 -5.26 26.35
C VAL A 47 -0.77 -4.15 26.24
N ASN A 48 -1.75 -4.13 27.15
CA ASN A 48 -2.75 -3.07 27.25
C ASN A 48 -2.10 -1.73 27.59
N LEU A 49 -1.16 -1.68 28.53
CA LEU A 49 -0.44 -0.45 28.88
C LEU A 49 0.31 0.12 27.67
N ILE A 50 1.02 -0.73 26.92
CA ILE A 50 1.74 -0.32 25.71
C ILE A 50 0.75 0.17 24.64
N ALA A 51 -0.35 -0.56 24.42
CA ALA A 51 -1.37 -0.20 23.44
C ALA A 51 -2.07 1.12 23.80
N SER A 52 -2.41 1.34 25.07
CA SER A 52 -3.01 2.58 25.56
C SER A 52 -2.06 3.76 25.42
N HIS A 53 -0.77 3.58 25.75
CA HIS A 53 0.23 4.63 25.58
C HIS A 53 0.41 4.99 24.09
N PHE A 54 0.50 3.98 23.22
CA PHE A 54 0.61 4.19 21.77
C PHE A 54 -0.65 4.88 21.21
N SER A 55 -1.84 4.43 21.63
CA SER A 55 -3.13 5.01 21.22
C SER A 55 -3.29 6.45 21.67
N ALA A 56 -2.93 6.79 22.91
CA ALA A 56 -3.02 8.15 23.43
C ALA A 56 -2.18 9.16 22.63
N SER A 57 -1.10 8.70 22.02
CA SER A 57 -0.20 9.55 21.22
C SER A 57 -0.58 9.62 19.74
N ASN A 58 -1.46 8.74 19.24
CA ASN A 58 -1.72 8.56 17.80
C ASN A 58 -3.20 8.28 17.48
N SER A 59 -4.14 8.66 18.34
CA SER A 59 -5.56 8.31 18.22
C SER A 59 -6.24 8.89 16.98
N ASP A 60 -5.69 9.94 16.41
CA ASP A 60 -6.10 10.57 15.16
C ASP A 60 -5.65 9.79 13.91
N ILE A 61 -4.58 9.01 14.04
CA ILE A 61 -3.92 8.32 12.92
C ILE A 61 -4.21 6.82 12.92
N PHE A 62 -4.33 6.20 14.09
CA PHE A 62 -4.50 4.75 14.24
C PHE A 62 -5.58 4.37 15.25
N ASP A 63 -6.39 3.39 14.86
CA ASP A 63 -7.24 2.61 15.76
C ASP A 63 -6.44 1.44 16.33
N VAL A 64 -6.33 1.38 17.66
CA VAL A 64 -5.49 0.40 18.36
C VAL A 64 -6.37 -0.52 19.19
N GLN A 65 -6.20 -1.83 19.02
CA GLN A 65 -6.96 -2.86 19.72
C GLN A 65 -6.02 -3.93 20.27
N VAL A 66 -6.36 -4.50 21.42
CA VAL A 66 -5.65 -5.65 22.00
C VAL A 66 -6.63 -6.81 22.10
N PRO A 67 -6.65 -7.74 21.13
CA PRO A 67 -7.42 -8.95 21.27
C PRO A 67 -6.91 -9.81 22.43
N THR A 68 -7.73 -10.75 22.88
CA THR A 68 -7.42 -11.71 23.96
C THR A 68 -6.18 -12.59 23.67
N THR A 69 -5.66 -12.56 22.43
CA THR A 69 -4.44 -13.24 22.00
C THR A 69 -3.14 -12.56 22.45
N GLY A 70 -3.21 -11.38 23.06
CA GLY A 70 -2.04 -10.65 23.58
C GLY A 70 -1.18 -9.98 22.49
N SER A 71 -1.72 -9.81 21.29
CA SER A 71 -1.09 -9.02 20.22
C SER A 71 -1.69 -7.61 20.18
N ILE A 72 -0.93 -6.63 19.70
CA ILE A 72 -1.47 -5.29 19.45
C ILE A 72 -1.86 -5.21 17.98
N HIS A 73 -3.12 -4.92 17.73
CA HIS A 73 -3.70 -4.69 16.41
C HIS A 73 -3.74 -3.18 16.17
N ILE A 74 -3.09 -2.72 15.11
CA ILE A 74 -2.95 -1.31 14.75
C ILE A 74 -3.54 -1.14 13.35
N GLN A 75 -4.65 -0.42 13.26
CA GLN A 75 -5.34 -0.16 12.00
C GLN A 75 -5.25 1.33 11.69
N PRO A 76 -4.74 1.74 10.51
CA PRO A 76 -4.80 3.14 10.08
C PRO A 76 -6.26 3.60 9.95
N THR A 77 -6.55 4.82 10.38
CA THR A 77 -7.86 5.43 10.16
C THR A 77 -8.11 5.72 8.68
N ASP A 78 -9.36 5.89 8.29
CA ASP A 78 -9.75 6.26 6.92
C ASP A 78 -9.04 7.55 6.46
N LEU A 79 -8.89 8.52 7.37
CA LEU A 79 -8.16 9.76 7.13
C LEU A 79 -6.66 9.53 6.87
N THR A 80 -6.04 8.63 7.64
CA THR A 80 -4.63 8.25 7.44
C THR A 80 -4.43 7.61 6.07
N ILE A 81 -5.30 6.68 5.69
CA ILE A 81 -5.24 6.00 4.39
C ILE A 81 -5.47 7.01 3.25
N ALA A 82 -6.48 7.89 3.37
CA ALA A 82 -6.73 8.93 2.38
C ALA A 82 -5.53 9.89 2.22
N SER A 83 -4.91 10.28 3.34
CA SER A 83 -3.72 11.13 3.33
C SER A 83 -2.52 10.41 2.70
N TRP A 84 -2.35 9.12 2.96
CA TRP A 84 -1.33 8.29 2.34
C TRP A 84 -1.54 8.16 0.83
N LEU A 85 -2.77 7.86 0.39
CA LEU A 85 -3.16 7.80 -1.03
C LEU A 85 -2.91 9.13 -1.73
N HIS A 86 -3.35 10.24 -1.13
CA HIS A 86 -3.17 11.58 -1.67
C HIS A 86 -1.68 11.91 -1.86
N ARG A 87 -0.84 11.68 -0.84
CA ARG A 87 0.60 11.99 -0.92
C ARG A 87 1.33 11.19 -2.00
N LEU A 88 0.95 9.93 -2.22
CA LEU A 88 1.59 9.09 -3.23
C LEU A 88 1.04 9.31 -4.64
N THR A 89 -0.16 9.88 -4.75
CA THR A 89 -0.78 10.17 -6.05
C THR A 89 -0.46 11.59 -6.54
N ILE A 90 -0.31 12.56 -5.63
CA ILE A 90 -0.11 13.98 -5.92
C ILE A 90 1.22 14.43 -5.32
N LYS A 91 2.30 14.18 -6.04
CA LYS A 91 3.60 14.86 -5.91
C LYS A 91 4.42 14.61 -7.17
N ASP A 92 5.17 15.63 -7.57
CA ASP A 92 6.15 15.66 -8.66
C ASP A 92 6.76 14.29 -8.99
N HIS A 93 6.85 13.95 -10.28
CA HIS A 93 7.44 12.71 -10.80
C HIS A 93 8.92 12.47 -10.42
N ASN A 94 9.47 13.28 -9.53
CA ASN A 94 10.62 12.91 -8.72
C ASN A 94 10.15 12.14 -7.49
N TRP A 95 10.15 10.82 -7.61
CA TRP A 95 10.23 9.83 -6.53
C TRP A 95 11.48 10.02 -5.63
N GLN A 96 12.05 11.23 -5.55
CA GLN A 96 13.28 11.54 -4.83
C GLN A 96 13.20 11.23 -3.33
N PRO A 97 12.05 11.30 -2.62
CA PRO A 97 11.99 10.78 -1.25
C PRO A 97 12.04 9.24 -1.16
N ILE A 98 11.70 8.53 -2.25
CA ILE A 98 11.67 7.06 -2.32
C ILE A 98 12.99 6.51 -2.90
N LEU A 99 13.73 7.33 -3.67
CA LEU A 99 15.10 7.05 -4.12
C LEU A 99 16.12 7.12 -2.97
N ASP A 100 15.86 7.90 -1.91
CA ASP A 100 16.71 7.94 -0.71
C ASP A 100 16.51 6.73 0.24
N TRP A 101 15.56 5.82 -0.02
CA TRP A 101 15.31 4.63 0.80
C TRP A 101 16.30 3.48 0.57
N GLY A 102 17.58 3.83 0.50
CA GLY A 102 18.70 2.91 0.36
C GLY A 102 19.25 2.89 -1.05
N VAL A 103 19.97 3.95 -1.43
CA VAL A 103 20.99 3.91 -2.51
C VAL A 103 22.22 3.08 -2.09
N GLU A 104 21.96 1.97 -1.39
CA GLU A 104 22.76 0.76 -1.47
C GLU A 104 21.84 -0.33 -2.02
N SER A 105 21.14 -0.04 -3.13
CA SER A 105 20.51 -1.07 -3.91
C SER A 105 21.65 -1.94 -4.43
N GLN A 106 21.84 -3.07 -3.79
CA GLN A 106 22.54 -4.19 -4.39
C GLN A 106 21.79 -4.49 -5.69
N ILE A 107 22.26 -3.92 -6.79
CA ILE A 107 21.95 -4.34 -8.15
C ILE A 107 22.53 -5.75 -8.25
N ARG A 108 21.86 -6.73 -7.63
CA ARG A 108 22.05 -8.12 -7.99
C ARG A 108 21.22 -8.30 -9.24
N SER A 109 21.81 -7.95 -10.38
CA SER A 109 21.43 -8.53 -11.65
C SER A 109 21.77 -10.02 -11.59
N HIS A 110 21.01 -10.79 -10.80
CA HIS A 110 20.88 -12.20 -11.12
C HIS A 110 20.10 -12.20 -12.43
N GLY A 111 20.76 -12.60 -13.51
CA GLY A 111 20.13 -12.95 -14.78
C GLY A 111 19.21 -14.15 -14.58
N SER A 112 18.14 -13.95 -13.81
CA SER A 112 17.03 -14.86 -13.71
C SER A 112 16.30 -14.73 -15.02
N VAL A 113 16.25 -15.84 -15.76
CA VAL A 113 15.35 -16.00 -16.90
C VAL A 113 13.94 -15.90 -16.31
N TYR A 114 13.43 -14.68 -16.20
CA TYR A 114 12.08 -14.44 -15.72
C TYR A 114 11.12 -15.18 -16.66
N ASN A 115 10.06 -15.75 -16.09
CA ASN A 115 8.98 -16.30 -16.89
C ASN A 115 8.41 -15.18 -17.76
N SER A 116 8.54 -15.29 -19.08
CA SER A 116 8.13 -14.26 -20.03
C SER A 116 6.64 -13.92 -19.89
N LEU A 117 5.82 -14.90 -19.51
CA LEU A 117 4.38 -14.72 -19.28
C LEU A 117 4.10 -13.84 -18.05
N SER A 118 4.85 -14.02 -16.97
CA SER A 118 4.71 -13.25 -15.74
C SER A 118 5.07 -11.78 -15.96
N ILE A 119 6.20 -11.52 -16.62
CA ILE A 119 6.58 -10.15 -17.00
C ILE A 119 5.53 -9.55 -17.93
N PHE A 120 5.07 -10.30 -18.92
CA PHE A 120 4.05 -9.82 -19.85
C PHE A 120 2.77 -9.42 -19.12
N ALA A 121 2.29 -10.22 -18.17
CA ALA A 121 1.10 -9.89 -17.38
C ALA A 121 1.28 -8.59 -16.58
N VAL A 122 2.45 -8.40 -15.97
CA VAL A 122 2.78 -7.17 -15.22
C VAL A 122 2.86 -5.96 -16.16
N GLN A 123 3.50 -6.11 -17.31
CA GLN A 123 3.57 -5.06 -18.33
C GLN A 123 2.20 -4.72 -18.90
N HIS A 124 1.34 -5.72 -19.11
CA HIS A 124 -0.04 -5.52 -19.56
C HIS A 124 -0.84 -4.70 -18.53
N ALA A 125 -0.77 -5.07 -17.24
CA ALA A 125 -1.42 -4.30 -16.19
C ALA A 125 -0.93 -2.84 -16.15
N TYR A 126 0.38 -2.63 -16.28
CA TYR A 126 0.97 -1.29 -16.39
C TYR A 126 0.43 -0.50 -17.59
N ALA A 127 0.53 -1.05 -18.81
CA ALA A 127 0.08 -0.41 -20.04
C ALA A 127 -1.43 -0.10 -20.00
N ARG A 128 -2.22 -0.99 -19.39
CA ARG A 128 -3.65 -0.78 -19.19
C ARG A 128 -3.93 0.37 -18.23
N CYS A 129 -3.23 0.47 -17.11
CA CYS A 129 -3.35 1.62 -16.21
C CYS A 129 -3.00 2.93 -16.94
N VAL A 130 -1.91 2.96 -17.69
CA VAL A 130 -1.50 4.14 -18.49
C VAL A 130 -2.59 4.55 -19.48
N SER A 131 -3.19 3.58 -20.17
CA SER A 131 -4.26 3.83 -21.14
C SER A 131 -5.52 4.40 -20.48
N LEU A 132 -5.92 3.86 -19.33
CA LEU A 132 -7.08 4.32 -18.58
C LEU A 132 -6.88 5.72 -17.97
N ILE A 133 -5.68 6.00 -17.44
CA ILE A 133 -5.32 7.33 -16.95
C ILE A 133 -5.34 8.34 -18.09
N SER A 134 -4.82 7.96 -19.27
CA SER A 134 -4.84 8.81 -20.47
C SER A 134 -6.27 9.10 -20.93
N LEU A 135 -7.16 8.11 -20.84
CA LEU A 135 -8.59 8.30 -21.11
C LEU A 135 -9.21 9.31 -20.13
N ALA A 136 -8.96 9.17 -18.82
CA ALA A 136 -9.46 10.09 -17.80
C ALA A 136 -8.95 11.53 -18.00
N LYS A 137 -7.68 11.69 -18.42
CA LYS A 137 -7.11 13.00 -18.80
C LYS A 137 -7.85 13.61 -20.00
N ARG A 138 -8.05 12.84 -21.06
CA ARG A 138 -8.72 13.29 -22.29
C ARG A 138 -10.17 13.71 -22.01
N GLU A 139 -10.84 13.04 -21.09
CA GLU A 139 -12.19 13.40 -20.67
C GLU A 139 -12.24 14.57 -19.66
N GLY A 140 -11.08 15.11 -19.25
CA GLY A 140 -10.98 16.27 -18.36
C GLY A 140 -11.16 15.97 -16.87
N TRP A 141 -11.09 14.71 -16.44
CA TRP A 141 -11.31 14.32 -15.03
C TRP A 141 -10.07 14.59 -14.17
N ILE A 142 -8.90 14.49 -14.80
CA ILE A 142 -7.61 14.87 -14.24
C ILE A 142 -7.13 16.08 -15.02
N LYS A 143 -6.81 17.17 -14.33
CA LYS A 143 -6.03 18.26 -14.93
C LYS A 143 -4.55 17.91 -14.79
N VAL A 144 -3.79 18.06 -15.87
CA VAL A 144 -2.33 18.06 -15.80
C VAL A 144 -1.98 19.54 -15.71
N VAL A 145 -1.38 19.97 -14.60
CA VAL A 145 -0.88 21.35 -14.50
C VAL A 145 0.58 21.26 -14.91
N GLU A 146 0.87 21.61 -16.15
CA GLU A 146 2.24 21.73 -16.62
C GLU A 146 2.86 22.95 -15.94
N ASN A 147 3.70 22.72 -14.92
CA ASN A 147 4.55 23.78 -14.40
C ASN A 147 5.66 24.03 -15.42
N GLY A 148 5.61 25.19 -16.08
CA GLY A 148 6.54 25.57 -17.14
C GLY A 148 7.97 25.75 -16.64
N THR A 149 8.75 24.67 -16.64
CA THR A 149 10.23 24.66 -16.69
C THR A 149 10.70 23.20 -16.85
N ASP A 150 10.95 22.77 -18.09
CA ASP A 150 11.75 21.59 -18.55
C ASP A 150 11.75 20.27 -17.75
N SER A 151 10.75 20.06 -16.90
CA SER A 151 10.57 18.89 -16.05
C SER A 151 9.25 18.23 -16.44
N GLN A 152 9.20 16.90 -16.42
CA GLN A 152 8.06 16.08 -16.87
C GLN A 152 6.68 16.63 -16.46
N PRO A 153 5.64 16.45 -17.30
CA PRO A 153 4.31 17.00 -17.06
C PRO A 153 3.74 16.57 -15.70
N LEU A 154 3.46 17.54 -14.85
CA LEU A 154 3.04 17.36 -13.46
C LEU A 154 1.53 17.06 -13.41
N LEU A 155 1.18 15.89 -12.88
CA LEU A 155 -0.22 15.52 -12.64
C LEU A 155 -0.77 16.25 -11.42
N SER A 156 -1.21 17.50 -11.58
CA SER A 156 -2.06 18.14 -10.58
C SER A 156 -3.50 17.65 -10.74
N VAL A 157 -3.73 16.39 -10.34
CA VAL A 157 -5.10 15.91 -10.19
C VAL A 157 -5.76 16.83 -9.16
N GLY A 158 -6.77 17.60 -9.58
CA GLY A 158 -7.57 18.40 -8.64
C GLY A 158 -7.99 17.50 -7.48
N SER A 159 -7.87 18.01 -6.24
CA SER A 159 -7.95 17.23 -4.99
C SER A 159 -8.79 15.96 -5.12
N ILE A 160 -8.13 14.80 -5.23
CA ILE A 160 -8.85 13.52 -5.39
C ILE A 160 -9.74 13.32 -4.16
N PRO A 161 -11.05 13.07 -4.34
CA PRO A 161 -12.00 13.01 -3.25
C PRO A 161 -11.96 11.64 -2.57
N TRP A 162 -10.87 11.33 -1.87
CA TRP A 162 -10.68 10.04 -1.19
C TRP A 162 -11.72 9.74 -0.11
N LEU A 163 -12.22 10.80 0.55
CA LEU A 163 -13.14 10.73 1.67
C LEU A 163 -14.54 11.20 1.26
N ASP A 164 -15.56 10.58 1.86
CA ASP A 164 -16.95 11.01 1.81
C ASP A 164 -17.23 12.18 2.78
N HIS A 165 -18.50 12.59 2.86
CA HIS A 165 -18.93 13.65 3.77
C HIS A 165 -18.82 13.27 5.26
N CYS A 166 -18.69 11.99 5.58
CA CYS A 166 -18.53 11.44 6.93
C CYS A 166 -17.05 11.21 7.30
N GLN A 167 -16.09 11.67 6.49
CA GLN A 167 -14.65 11.39 6.65
C GLN A 167 -14.31 9.89 6.58
N LYS A 168 -15.11 9.11 5.86
CA LYS A 168 -14.87 7.70 5.56
C LYS A 168 -14.32 7.53 4.15
N LEU A 169 -13.49 6.52 3.94
CA LEU A 169 -13.02 6.19 2.60
C LEU A 169 -14.21 5.87 1.69
N ARG A 170 -14.19 6.38 0.46
CA ARG A 170 -15.27 6.11 -0.51
C ARG A 170 -15.28 4.69 -1.06
N PHE A 171 -14.26 3.89 -0.77
CA PHE A 171 -14.11 2.52 -1.28
C PHE A 171 -14.94 1.54 -0.44
N TYR A 172 -15.80 0.78 -1.09
CA TYR A 172 -16.69 -0.18 -0.43
C TYR A 172 -16.66 -1.57 -1.06
N GLN A 173 -16.15 -1.71 -2.28
CA GLN A 173 -16.04 -3.01 -2.92
C GLN A 173 -14.79 -3.75 -2.41
N PRO A 174 -14.89 -5.08 -2.18
CA PRO A 174 -13.78 -5.87 -1.66
C PRO A 174 -12.50 -5.77 -2.51
N ASP A 175 -12.62 -5.72 -3.84
CA ASP A 175 -11.47 -5.65 -4.74
C ASP A 175 -10.76 -4.28 -4.69
N GLU A 176 -11.47 -3.19 -4.36
CA GLU A 176 -10.84 -1.88 -4.11
C GLU A 176 -9.96 -1.94 -2.87
N ILE A 177 -10.52 -2.46 -1.78
CA ILE A 177 -9.85 -2.56 -0.50
C ILE A 177 -8.66 -3.52 -0.59
N HIS A 178 -8.83 -4.62 -1.33
CA HIS A 178 -7.76 -5.59 -1.56
C HIS A 178 -6.61 -5.00 -2.37
N LEU A 179 -6.91 -4.24 -3.44
CA LEU A 179 -5.87 -3.55 -4.22
C LEU A 179 -5.13 -2.52 -3.36
N ILE A 180 -5.84 -1.71 -2.58
CA ILE A 180 -5.22 -0.72 -1.69
C ILE A 180 -4.37 -1.41 -0.63
N HIS A 181 -4.84 -2.52 -0.05
CA HIS A 181 -4.07 -3.34 0.90
C HIS A 181 -2.73 -3.78 0.29
N LEU A 182 -2.75 -4.34 -0.93
CA LEU A 182 -1.53 -4.77 -1.61
C LEU A 182 -0.62 -3.60 -1.99
N LEU A 183 -1.18 -2.44 -2.37
CA LEU A 183 -0.40 -1.24 -2.63
C LEU A 183 0.33 -0.77 -1.36
N VAL A 184 -0.36 -0.72 -0.23
CA VAL A 184 0.26 -0.36 1.06
C VAL A 184 1.35 -1.36 1.42
N SER A 185 1.05 -2.66 1.35
CA SER A 185 2.01 -3.74 1.61
C SER A 185 3.29 -3.58 0.77
N THR A 186 3.09 -3.37 -0.53
CA THR A 186 4.18 -3.23 -1.50
C THR A 186 5.00 -1.98 -1.23
N VAL A 187 4.37 -0.86 -0.89
CA VAL A 187 5.07 0.39 -0.57
C VAL A 187 5.83 0.28 0.76
N ASP A 188 5.27 -0.38 1.77
CA ASP A 188 5.97 -0.65 3.03
C ASP A 188 7.22 -1.50 2.78
N ASP A 189 7.10 -2.55 1.96
CA ASP A 189 8.21 -3.40 1.53
C ASP A 189 9.30 -2.64 0.76
N LEU A 190 8.88 -1.67 -0.07
CA LEU A 190 9.78 -0.77 -0.80
C LEU A 190 10.47 0.23 0.13
N ALA A 191 9.77 0.72 1.15
CA ALA A 191 10.24 1.74 2.09
C ALA A 191 11.16 1.20 3.18
N PHE A 192 10.93 -0.03 3.61
CA PHE A 192 11.62 -0.65 4.73
C PHE A 192 12.27 -1.98 4.34
N PRO A 193 13.20 -1.99 3.36
CA PRO A 193 13.76 -3.22 2.80
C PRO A 193 14.57 -4.05 3.81
N TYR A 194 15.00 -3.43 4.92
CA TYR A 194 15.75 -4.10 5.98
C TYR A 194 14.88 -4.94 6.93
N ILE A 195 13.54 -4.79 6.88
CA ILE A 195 12.62 -5.52 7.75
C ILE A 195 12.35 -6.92 7.21
N GLN A 196 12.29 -7.09 5.89
CA GLN A 196 11.99 -8.37 5.25
C GLN A 196 13.21 -8.99 4.57
N ARG A 197 13.38 -10.30 4.78
CA ARG A 197 14.39 -11.09 4.07
C ARG A 197 13.92 -11.34 2.63
N SER A 198 14.77 -11.00 1.67
CA SER A 198 14.69 -11.36 0.23
C SER A 198 13.27 -11.37 -0.35
N ILE A 199 12.78 -10.22 -0.78
CA ILE A 199 11.47 -10.07 -1.40
C ILE A 199 11.52 -10.56 -2.86
N ASN A 200 10.60 -11.45 -3.23
CA ASN A 200 10.41 -11.84 -4.63
C ASN A 200 9.53 -10.79 -5.33
N TRP A 201 10.18 -9.78 -5.91
CA TRP A 201 9.51 -8.66 -6.59
C TRP A 201 8.65 -9.08 -7.78
N LEU A 202 8.97 -10.18 -8.46
CA LEU A 202 8.13 -10.68 -9.55
C LEU A 202 6.79 -11.21 -9.00
N ALA A 203 6.84 -12.00 -7.93
CA ALA A 203 5.63 -12.50 -7.28
C ALA A 203 4.77 -11.38 -6.68
N VAL A 204 5.41 -10.32 -6.14
CA VAL A 204 4.70 -9.12 -5.67
C VAL A 204 4.01 -8.42 -6.85
N ALA A 205 4.71 -8.21 -7.96
CA ALA A 205 4.15 -7.57 -9.15
C ALA A 205 3.00 -8.38 -9.77
N GLU A 206 3.10 -9.71 -9.79
CA GLU A 206 2.04 -10.60 -10.27
C GLU A 206 0.78 -10.48 -9.41
N LYS A 207 0.93 -10.52 -8.07
CA LYS A 207 -0.19 -10.34 -7.14
C LYS A 207 -0.86 -8.99 -7.34
N LEU A 208 -0.06 -7.93 -7.44
CA LEU A 208 -0.57 -6.58 -7.65
C LEU A 208 -1.29 -6.45 -9.00
N SER A 209 -0.75 -7.05 -10.05
CA SER A 209 -1.37 -7.07 -11.39
C SER A 209 -2.68 -7.85 -11.40
N SER A 210 -2.74 -9.00 -10.73
CA SER A 210 -3.96 -9.79 -10.59
C SER A 210 -5.04 -9.06 -9.79
N ALA A 211 -4.67 -8.40 -8.70
CA ALA A 211 -5.58 -7.58 -7.91
C ALA A 211 -6.09 -6.37 -8.70
N PHE A 212 -5.23 -5.74 -9.50
CA PHE A 212 -5.61 -4.68 -10.43
C PHE A 212 -6.65 -5.17 -11.44
N GLU A 213 -6.47 -6.33 -12.07
CA GLU A 213 -7.43 -6.85 -13.04
C GLU A 213 -8.80 -7.14 -12.39
N LYS A 214 -8.82 -7.67 -11.16
CA LYS A 214 -10.07 -7.87 -10.39
C LYS A 214 -10.74 -6.55 -10.04
N PHE A 215 -9.97 -5.57 -9.57
CA PHE A 215 -10.46 -4.21 -9.35
C PHE A 215 -11.05 -3.63 -10.63
N TRP A 216 -10.33 -3.71 -11.75
CA TRP A 216 -10.80 -3.20 -13.03
C TRP A 216 -12.08 -3.89 -13.51
N SER A 217 -12.20 -5.21 -13.35
CA SER A 217 -13.37 -5.96 -13.78
C SER A 217 -14.59 -5.70 -12.89
N ASN A 218 -14.38 -5.57 -11.58
CA ASN A 218 -15.47 -5.56 -10.59
C ASN A 218 -15.81 -4.17 -10.08
N CYS A 219 -14.97 -3.17 -10.34
CA CYS A 219 -15.13 -1.79 -9.87
C CYS A 219 -15.25 -0.81 -11.05
N PRO A 220 -16.46 -0.62 -11.61
CA PRO A 220 -16.66 0.26 -12.76
C PRO A 220 -16.23 1.70 -12.45
N ILE A 221 -15.35 2.26 -13.27
CA ILE A 221 -14.95 3.67 -13.16
C ILE A 221 -15.79 4.53 -14.11
N TRP A 222 -16.01 4.02 -15.33
CA TRP A 222 -16.85 4.65 -16.34
C TRP A 222 -18.29 4.11 -16.32
N GLY A 223 -19.13 4.68 -17.18
CA GLY A 223 -20.53 4.27 -17.32
C GLY A 223 -21.39 4.74 -16.15
N TYR A 224 -22.07 3.82 -15.47
CA TYR A 224 -23.04 4.15 -14.42
C TYR A 224 -22.42 4.97 -13.28
N VAL A 225 -21.25 4.56 -12.79
CA VAL A 225 -20.58 5.21 -11.66
C VAL A 225 -20.20 6.64 -12.01
N LYS A 226 -19.68 6.90 -13.22
CA LYS A 226 -19.40 8.26 -13.69
C LYS A 226 -20.60 9.20 -13.61
N ILE A 227 -21.80 8.69 -13.92
CA ILE A 227 -23.04 9.48 -13.99
C ILE A 227 -23.61 9.75 -12.58
N HIS A 228 -23.54 8.76 -11.69
CA HIS A 228 -24.24 8.80 -10.40
C HIS A 228 -23.33 9.08 -9.20
N ASP A 229 -22.03 8.75 -9.30
CA ASP A 229 -21.02 8.97 -8.26
C ASP A 229 -19.66 9.32 -8.89
N LEU A 230 -19.59 10.55 -9.40
CA LEU A 230 -18.39 11.07 -10.05
C LEU A 230 -17.19 11.13 -9.10
N GLU A 231 -17.42 11.35 -7.81
CA GLU A 231 -16.35 11.47 -6.82
C GLU A 231 -15.71 10.10 -6.54
N LEU A 232 -16.52 9.03 -6.40
CA LEU A 232 -15.99 7.66 -6.36
C LEU A 232 -15.21 7.32 -7.63
N ALA A 233 -15.73 7.70 -8.80
CA ALA A 233 -15.06 7.46 -10.07
C ALA A 233 -13.66 8.13 -10.10
N LYS A 234 -13.55 9.37 -9.61
CA LYS A 234 -12.27 10.09 -9.46
C LYS A 234 -11.35 9.42 -8.43
N ALA A 235 -11.88 8.97 -7.29
CA ALA A 235 -11.10 8.27 -6.27
C ALA A 235 -10.50 6.96 -6.83
N ARG A 236 -11.27 6.19 -7.60
CA ARG A 236 -10.80 4.98 -8.31
C ARG A 236 -9.71 5.29 -9.32
N ILE A 237 -9.82 6.41 -10.04
CA ILE A 237 -8.74 6.88 -10.93
C ILE A 237 -7.48 7.21 -10.13
N GLY A 238 -7.60 7.77 -8.94
CA GLY A 238 -6.47 7.94 -8.03
C GLY A 238 -5.76 6.62 -7.72
N VAL A 239 -6.53 5.56 -7.43
CA VAL A 239 -5.98 4.20 -7.22
C VAL A 239 -5.29 3.68 -8.48
N LEU A 240 -5.82 3.93 -9.69
CA LEU A 240 -5.15 3.60 -10.95
C LEU A 240 -3.79 4.28 -11.10
N ILE A 241 -3.71 5.58 -10.77
CA ILE A 241 -2.46 6.34 -10.82
C ILE A 241 -1.45 5.70 -9.86
N LEU A 242 -1.83 5.48 -8.60
CA LEU A 242 -0.92 4.87 -7.64
C LEU A 242 -0.45 3.47 -8.09
N THR A 243 -1.37 2.65 -8.62
CA THR A 243 -1.05 1.32 -9.16
C THR A 243 -0.05 1.40 -10.31
N GLN A 244 -0.29 2.29 -11.28
CA GLN A 244 0.59 2.52 -12.41
C GLN A 244 2.01 2.86 -11.95
N VAL A 245 2.12 3.75 -10.96
CA VAL A 245 3.41 4.22 -10.49
C VAL A 245 4.16 3.13 -9.70
N VAL A 246 3.48 2.39 -8.82
CA VAL A 246 4.09 1.28 -8.07
C VAL A 246 4.56 0.17 -9.00
N ILE A 247 3.72 -0.25 -9.98
CA ILE A 247 4.11 -1.27 -10.95
C ILE A 247 5.32 -0.80 -11.79
N LYS A 248 5.32 0.46 -12.23
CA LYS A 248 6.47 1.04 -12.95
C LYS A 248 7.75 0.92 -12.15
N TYR A 249 7.72 1.30 -10.87
CA TYR A 249 8.88 1.25 -10.00
C TYR A 249 9.39 -0.18 -9.83
N ILE A 250 8.50 -1.17 -9.64
CA ILE A 250 8.91 -2.57 -9.54
C ILE A 250 9.56 -3.04 -10.84
N LEU A 251 8.95 -2.77 -12.00
CA LEU A 251 9.49 -3.13 -13.30
C LEU A 251 10.89 -2.54 -13.52
N GLU A 252 11.03 -1.22 -13.42
CA GLU A 252 12.25 -0.52 -13.82
C GLU A 252 13.36 -0.63 -12.78
N VAL A 253 13.03 -0.53 -11.49
CA VAL A 253 14.03 -0.43 -10.41
C VAL A 253 14.31 -1.78 -9.76
N LYS A 254 13.30 -2.63 -9.55
CA LYS A 254 13.47 -3.91 -8.85
C LYS A 254 13.71 -5.09 -9.80
N LEU A 255 13.10 -5.08 -10.98
CA LEU A 255 13.23 -6.14 -11.98
C LEU A 255 14.20 -5.78 -13.12
N GLY A 256 14.56 -4.50 -13.27
CA GLY A 256 15.46 -4.04 -14.34
C GLY A 256 14.85 -4.14 -15.74
N VAL A 257 13.52 -4.12 -15.84
CA VAL A 257 12.76 -4.21 -17.10
C VAL A 257 12.10 -2.87 -17.37
N THR A 258 12.32 -2.31 -18.57
CA THR A 258 11.66 -1.06 -18.98
C THR A 258 10.15 -1.21 -18.98
N ALA A 259 9.42 -0.29 -18.34
CA ALA A 259 7.97 -0.30 -18.32
C ALA A 259 7.39 0.23 -19.65
N ILE A 260 6.68 -0.62 -20.38
CA ILE A 260 6.17 -0.33 -21.73
C ILE A 260 4.76 0.25 -21.62
N SER A 261 4.58 1.51 -22.03
CA SER A 261 3.30 2.22 -21.89
C SER A 261 2.19 1.75 -22.86
N ARG A 262 2.53 0.99 -23.90
CA ARG A 262 1.62 0.46 -24.92
C ARG A 262 2.11 -0.91 -25.37
N LEU A 263 1.30 -1.94 -25.17
CA LEU A 263 1.51 -3.31 -25.64
C LEU A 263 0.54 -3.65 -26.76
#